data_AF-A0AA85FKZ2-F1
#
_entry.id   AF-A0AA85FKZ2-F1
#
_cell.length_a   1.000
_cell.length_b   1.000
_cell.length_c   1.000
_cell.angle_alpha   90.00
_cell.angle_beta   90.00
_cell.angle_gamma   90.00
#
_symmetry.space_group_name_H-M   'P 1'
#
loop_
_entity.id
_entity.type
_entity.pdbx_description
1 polymer ?
#
loop_
_entity_poly.entity_id
_entity_poly.type
_entity_poly.pdbx_seq_one_letter_code
_entity_poly.pdbx_strand_id
1 'polypeptide(L)'
;MESAETKPKKLNKPKDTPFHQQRLKSWRPILTARNAFPIFLTIGLLSIPVGIVLLTFSNSVSEVVVEYTHCEDTVRHTRCSELVRLPDFYRTYNICSCKVEFELEEEFKGQVYFYYGLSNFFQNHRRYVISKDDYQLHGSVETPKASCEPYRFDPSGKVYAPCGAIAMSLFNDSFTLTYLGKSSEPLAKPLQVPMTNKGIAWRTDVEEKFGKPPADSWANTVKPLSWKKSALERSSGAYSEDEELLVWMRVSALPTFRKLYRLITHVNAFSNGLPAGIYSVNIEYCEY
;
A
#
# COMPACT_ATOMS: atom_id res chain seq x y z
N MET A 1 -13.06 -84.35 37.70
CA MET A 1 -13.36 -83.07 38.35
C MET A 1 -12.01 -82.43 38.64
N GLU A 2 -11.50 -81.66 37.69
CA GLU A 2 -10.17 -81.04 37.78
C GLU A 2 -10.39 -79.54 37.98
N SER A 3 -10.00 -79.05 39.15
CA SER A 3 -10.23 -77.70 39.63
C SER A 3 -9.44 -76.70 38.79
N ALA A 4 -10.15 -75.77 38.13
CA ALA A 4 -9.53 -74.64 37.44
C ALA A 4 -8.90 -73.67 38.46
N GLU A 5 -7.57 -73.66 38.51
CA GLU A 5 -6.78 -72.69 39.28
C GLU A 5 -7.07 -71.26 38.79
N THR A 6 -7.63 -70.43 39.67
CA THR A 6 -7.84 -69.00 39.39
C THR A 6 -6.54 -68.24 39.67
N LYS A 7 -5.80 -67.87 38.62
CA LYS A 7 -4.53 -67.14 38.74
C LYS A 7 -4.71 -65.77 39.43
N PRO A 8 -3.80 -65.36 40.34
CA PRO A 8 -3.94 -64.11 41.09
C PRO A 8 -3.84 -62.87 40.20
N LYS A 9 -4.74 -61.90 40.42
CA LYS A 9 -4.83 -60.67 39.64
C LYS A 9 -3.68 -59.73 40.01
N LYS A 10 -2.72 -59.53 39.10
CA LYS A 10 -1.53 -58.67 39.32
C LYS A 10 -1.93 -57.20 39.48
N LEU A 11 -1.75 -56.63 40.68
CA LEU A 11 -2.17 -55.26 41.04
C LEU A 11 -1.46 -54.14 40.25
N ASN A 12 -0.20 -54.33 39.85
CA ASN A 12 0.60 -53.31 39.15
C ASN A 12 0.69 -53.53 37.63
N LYS A 13 -0.25 -54.28 37.03
CA LYS A 13 -0.23 -54.50 35.58
C LYS A 13 -0.64 -53.20 34.86
N PRO A 14 0.14 -52.68 33.91
CA PRO A 14 -0.26 -51.55 33.09
C PRO A 14 -1.60 -51.82 32.41
N LYS A 15 -2.44 -50.78 32.30
CA LYS A 15 -3.75 -50.90 31.64
C LYS A 15 -3.55 -51.37 30.20
N ASP A 16 -4.18 -52.49 29.86
CA ASP A 16 -4.10 -53.11 28.54
C ASP A 16 -5.18 -52.52 27.63
N THR A 17 -5.07 -51.21 27.35
CA THR A 17 -5.95 -50.52 26.40
C THR A 17 -5.17 -50.11 25.15
N PRO A 18 -5.81 -50.01 23.97
CA PRO A 18 -5.14 -49.61 22.73
C PRO A 18 -4.39 -48.28 22.84
N PHE A 19 -4.88 -47.35 23.66
CA PHE A 19 -4.22 -46.07 23.94
C PHE A 19 -2.95 -46.25 24.80
N HIS A 20 -3.06 -46.87 25.98
CA HIS A 20 -1.92 -47.06 26.89
C HIS A 20 -0.83 -47.97 26.33
N GLN A 21 -1.21 -48.86 25.40
CA GLN A 21 -0.32 -49.81 24.77
C GLN A 21 0.20 -49.33 23.40
N GLN A 22 -0.14 -48.10 22.98
CA GLN A 22 0.25 -47.53 21.68
C GLN A 22 -0.15 -48.38 20.47
N ARG A 23 -1.29 -49.08 20.57
CA ARG A 23 -1.88 -49.93 19.53
C ARG A 23 -3.14 -49.30 18.93
N LEU A 24 -3.24 -47.97 18.94
CA LEU A 24 -4.30 -47.26 18.23
C LEU A 24 -4.25 -47.58 16.75
N LYS A 25 -5.43 -47.64 16.11
CA LYS A 25 -5.51 -47.74 14.65
C LYS A 25 -4.88 -46.49 14.05
N SER A 26 -3.77 -46.68 13.35
CA SER A 26 -3.05 -45.60 12.67
C SER A 26 -2.91 -45.95 11.20
N TRP A 27 -3.16 -44.97 10.33
CA TRP A 27 -2.74 -45.06 8.93
C TRP A 27 -1.28 -44.64 8.82
N ARG A 28 -0.44 -45.50 8.23
CA ARG A 28 1.00 -45.27 8.06
C ARG A 28 1.35 -45.37 6.57
N PRO A 29 1.05 -44.34 5.77
CA PRO A 29 1.31 -44.39 4.34
C PRO A 29 2.83 -44.44 4.09
N ILE A 30 3.27 -45.48 3.38
CA ILE A 30 4.64 -45.58 2.90
C ILE A 30 4.65 -45.04 1.47
N LEU A 31 5.33 -43.91 1.28
CA LEU A 31 5.51 -43.26 -0.03
C LEU A 31 6.54 -44.03 -0.84
N THR A 32 6.06 -45.04 -1.58
CA THR A 32 6.85 -45.73 -2.62
C THR A 32 6.69 -45.03 -3.97
N ALA A 33 7.62 -45.25 -4.90
CA ALA A 33 7.56 -44.65 -6.24
C ALA A 33 6.22 -44.94 -6.95
N ARG A 34 5.67 -46.15 -6.78
CA ARG A 34 4.39 -46.54 -7.36
C ARG A 34 3.21 -45.73 -6.84
N ASN A 35 3.24 -45.32 -5.58
CA ASN A 35 2.18 -44.52 -4.95
C ASN A 35 2.39 -43.02 -5.14
N ALA A 36 3.65 -42.56 -5.21
CA ALA A 36 3.99 -41.16 -5.39
C ALA A 36 3.79 -40.68 -6.85
N PHE A 37 4.10 -41.53 -7.84
CA PHE A 37 3.95 -41.19 -9.26
C PHE A 37 2.56 -40.65 -9.64
N PRO A 38 1.44 -41.34 -9.34
CA PRO A 38 0.11 -40.81 -9.70
C PRO A 38 -0.18 -39.47 -9.00
N ILE A 39 0.29 -39.27 -7.76
CA ILE A 39 0.09 -38.01 -7.03
C ILE A 39 0.78 -36.86 -7.77
N PHE A 40 2.05 -37.01 -8.13
CA PHE A 40 2.77 -35.98 -8.89
C PHE A 40 2.16 -35.74 -10.26
N LEU A 41 1.72 -36.79 -10.96
CA LEU A 41 1.05 -36.68 -12.24
C LEU A 41 -0.26 -35.87 -12.12
N THR A 42 -1.07 -36.14 -11.09
CA THR A 42 -2.30 -35.40 -10.82
C THR A 42 -2.01 -33.93 -10.50
N ILE A 43 -1.02 -33.65 -9.64
CA ILE A 43 -0.64 -32.27 -9.31
C ILE A 43 -0.17 -31.53 -10.58
N GLY A 44 0.65 -32.17 -11.42
CA GLY A 44 1.10 -31.60 -12.69
C GLY A 44 -0.06 -31.30 -13.64
N LEU A 45 -0.94 -32.28 -13.89
CA LEU A 45 -2.10 -32.13 -14.76
C LEU A 45 -3.07 -31.03 -14.30
N LEU A 46 -3.19 -30.79 -12.99
CA LEU A 46 -4.01 -29.70 -12.44
C LEU A 46 -3.27 -28.35 -12.46
N SER A 47 -1.97 -28.34 -12.18
CA SER A 47 -1.20 -27.10 -12.06
C SER A 47 -0.90 -26.46 -13.43
N ILE A 48 -0.72 -27.26 -14.48
CA ILE A 48 -0.47 -26.76 -15.84
C ILE A 48 -1.61 -25.86 -16.35
N PRO A 49 -2.89 -26.28 -16.39
CA PRO A 49 -3.97 -25.43 -16.88
C PRO A 49 -4.18 -24.20 -15.99
N VAL A 50 -4.07 -24.35 -14.66
CA VAL A 50 -4.14 -23.20 -13.74
C VAL A 50 -3.01 -22.21 -14.04
N GLY A 51 -1.79 -22.68 -14.26
CA GLY A 51 -0.64 -21.86 -14.64
C GLY A 51 -0.84 -21.14 -15.97
N ILE A 52 -1.38 -21.81 -17.00
CA ILE A 52 -1.70 -21.20 -18.30
C ILE A 52 -2.72 -20.08 -18.13
N VAL A 53 -3.80 -20.33 -17.39
CA VAL A 53 -4.84 -19.32 -17.14
C VAL A 53 -4.26 -18.11 -16.41
N LEU A 54 -3.52 -18.32 -15.31
CA LEU A 54 -2.90 -17.24 -14.55
C LEU A 54 -1.90 -16.44 -15.38
N LEU A 55 -1.07 -17.11 -16.18
CA LEU A 55 -0.08 -16.46 -17.06
C LEU A 55 -0.76 -15.61 -18.13
N THR A 56 -1.85 -16.12 -18.73
CA THR A 56 -2.61 -15.39 -19.74
C THR A 56 -3.22 -14.12 -19.16
N PHE A 57 -3.85 -14.20 -17.98
CA PHE A 57 -4.37 -13.03 -17.28
C PHE A 57 -3.26 -12.06 -16.87
N SER A 58 -2.12 -12.55 -16.39
CA SER A 58 -0.98 -11.71 -16.01
C SER A 58 -0.42 -10.93 -17.20
N ASN A 59 -0.30 -11.56 -18.37
CA ASN A 59 0.24 -10.92 -19.57
C ASN A 59 -0.77 -9.98 -20.25
N SER A 60 -2.05 -10.08 -19.92
CA SER A 60 -3.09 -9.19 -20.46
C SER A 60 -3.13 -7.81 -19.79
N VAL A 61 -2.37 -7.62 -18.70
CA VAL A 61 -2.29 -6.35 -17.98
C VAL A 61 -1.27 -5.44 -18.64
N SER A 62 -1.73 -4.33 -19.22
CA SER A 62 -0.86 -3.28 -19.74
C SER A 62 -0.40 -2.36 -18.61
N GLU A 63 0.90 -2.07 -18.54
CA GLU A 63 1.51 -1.18 -17.57
C GLU A 63 2.56 -0.30 -18.25
N VAL A 64 2.61 0.98 -17.87
CA VAL A 64 3.68 1.91 -18.24
C VAL A 64 4.24 2.51 -16.96
N VAL A 65 5.57 2.46 -16.82
CA VAL A 65 6.30 2.98 -15.68
C VAL A 65 7.24 4.08 -16.16
N VAL A 66 7.12 5.26 -15.54
CA VAL A 66 7.90 6.44 -15.88
C VAL A 66 8.69 6.87 -14.63
N GLU A 67 10.02 6.89 -14.74
CA GLU A 67 10.87 7.39 -13.67
C GLU A 67 11.05 8.92 -13.78
N TYR A 68 10.82 9.63 -12.68
CA TYR A 68 10.89 11.09 -12.63
C TYR A 68 11.89 11.64 -11.60
N THR A 69 12.75 10.78 -11.02
CA THR A 69 13.73 11.15 -9.98
C THR A 69 14.63 12.31 -10.40
N HIS A 70 15.10 12.30 -11.64
CA HIS A 70 16.03 13.28 -12.20
C HIS A 70 15.35 14.33 -13.08
N CYS A 71 14.05 14.55 -12.87
CA CYS A 71 13.29 15.54 -13.62
C CYS A 71 13.78 16.96 -13.32
N GLU A 72 13.84 17.79 -14.35
CA GLU A 72 14.30 19.17 -14.27
C GLU A 72 13.15 20.15 -14.14
N ASP A 73 13.38 21.20 -13.35
CA ASP A 73 12.44 22.32 -13.21
C ASP A 73 12.24 23.00 -14.55
N THR A 74 10.98 23.23 -14.91
CA THR A 74 10.60 23.85 -16.19
C THR A 74 11.09 25.29 -16.35
N VAL A 75 11.42 25.98 -15.24
CA VAL A 75 11.89 27.37 -15.25
C VAL A 75 13.40 27.45 -15.04
N ARG A 76 13.91 26.75 -14.03
CA ARG A 76 15.32 26.87 -13.60
C ARG A 76 16.26 25.90 -14.31
N HIS A 77 15.75 24.91 -15.05
CA HIS A 77 16.55 23.86 -15.68
C HIS A 77 17.55 23.18 -14.73
N THR A 78 17.13 23.02 -13.47
CA THR A 78 17.90 22.36 -12.42
C THR A 78 17.10 21.17 -11.93
N ARG A 79 17.79 20.13 -11.43
CA ARG A 79 17.15 18.90 -10.98
C ARG A 79 16.30 19.18 -9.74
N CYS A 80 15.03 18.80 -9.77
CA CYS A 80 14.14 18.99 -8.62
C CYS A 80 14.69 18.29 -7.36
N SER A 81 15.26 17.09 -7.52
CA SER A 81 15.91 16.31 -6.43
C SER A 81 17.07 17.04 -5.71
N GLU A 82 17.68 18.05 -6.34
CA GLU A 82 18.74 18.86 -5.72
C GLU A 82 18.15 20.08 -5.01
N LEU A 83 17.13 20.72 -5.61
CA LEU A 83 16.47 21.89 -5.06
C LEU A 83 15.75 21.59 -3.75
N VAL A 84 15.06 20.46 -3.67
CA VAL A 84 14.28 20.07 -2.47
C VAL A 84 15.14 19.80 -1.24
N ARG A 85 16.42 19.48 -1.42
CA ARG A 85 17.39 19.27 -0.32
C ARG A 85 17.89 20.58 0.29
N LEU A 86 17.62 21.72 -0.35
CA LEU A 86 18.04 23.02 0.15
C LEU A 86 17.17 23.45 1.34
N PRO A 87 17.76 23.92 2.46
CA PRO A 87 17.01 24.31 3.65
C PRO A 87 15.92 25.36 3.40
N ASP A 88 16.18 26.32 2.50
CA ASP A 88 15.22 27.36 2.14
C ASP A 88 14.00 26.78 1.43
N PHE A 89 14.21 25.76 0.59
CA PHE A 89 13.15 25.11 -0.17
C PHE A 89 12.19 24.35 0.76
N TYR A 90 12.77 23.58 1.69
CA TYR A 90 12.04 22.83 2.71
C TYR A 90 11.24 23.75 3.66
N ARG A 91 11.86 24.83 4.16
CA ARG A 91 11.21 25.70 5.16
C ARG A 91 10.04 26.52 4.61
N THR A 92 10.07 26.89 3.34
CA THR A 92 9.02 27.75 2.74
C THR A 92 7.99 26.97 1.93
N TYR A 93 8.05 25.63 1.94
CA TYR A 93 7.15 24.77 1.15
C TYR A 93 7.15 25.14 -0.34
N ASN A 94 8.33 25.40 -0.90
CA ASN A 94 8.46 25.67 -2.32
C ASN A 94 8.17 24.40 -3.14
N ILE A 95 7.76 24.60 -4.39
CA ILE A 95 7.40 23.51 -5.31
C ILE A 95 8.30 23.59 -6.53
N CYS A 96 8.82 22.44 -6.96
CA CYS A 96 9.59 22.31 -8.18
C CYS A 96 8.68 21.67 -9.24
N SER A 97 8.43 22.38 -10.33
CA SER A 97 7.46 21.94 -11.32
C SER A 97 8.18 21.35 -12.52
N CYS A 98 7.95 20.06 -12.74
CA CYS A 98 8.67 19.25 -13.70
C CYS A 98 7.65 18.56 -14.64
N LYS A 99 8.05 18.32 -15.90
CA LYS A 99 7.17 17.72 -16.92
C LYS A 99 7.85 16.50 -17.54
N VAL A 100 7.13 15.37 -17.57
CA VAL A 100 7.61 14.15 -18.23
C VAL A 100 6.58 13.68 -19.24
N GLU A 101 7.03 13.43 -20.46
CA GLU A 101 6.20 12.92 -21.56
C GLU A 101 6.48 11.43 -21.78
N PHE A 102 5.43 10.68 -22.11
CA PHE A 102 5.51 9.25 -22.42
C PHE A 102 4.43 8.89 -23.44
N GLU A 103 4.66 7.80 -24.18
CA GLU A 103 3.72 7.31 -25.19
C GLU A 103 3.06 6.01 -24.72
N LEU A 104 1.74 5.92 -24.90
CA LEU A 104 1.00 4.67 -24.81
C LEU A 104 0.88 4.07 -26.22
N GLU A 105 1.61 2.99 -26.48
CA GLU A 105 1.59 2.28 -27.77
C GLU A 105 0.21 1.67 -28.06
N GLU A 106 -0.43 1.13 -27.04
CA GLU A 106 -1.76 0.51 -27.09
C GLU A 106 -2.75 1.23 -26.18
N GLU A 107 -4.03 1.16 -26.52
CA GLU A 107 -5.09 1.69 -25.66
C GLU A 107 -5.22 0.85 -24.39
N PHE A 108 -5.34 1.51 -23.23
CA PHE A 108 -5.60 0.83 -21.97
C PHE A 108 -7.10 0.70 -21.79
N LYS A 109 -7.62 -0.52 -21.82
CA LYS A 109 -9.06 -0.81 -21.70
C LYS A 109 -9.49 -1.00 -20.24
N GLY A 110 -10.68 -0.52 -19.91
CA GLY A 110 -11.27 -0.69 -18.58
C GLY A 110 -10.72 0.29 -17.54
N GLN A 111 -10.84 -0.07 -16.26
CA GLN A 111 -10.44 0.81 -15.15
C GLN A 111 -8.92 0.97 -15.11
N VAL A 112 -8.45 2.20 -15.26
CA VAL A 112 -7.03 2.54 -15.15
C VAL A 112 -6.71 3.07 -13.75
N TYR A 113 -5.58 2.64 -13.21
CA TYR A 113 -5.09 2.97 -11.89
C TYR A 113 -3.76 3.73 -12.01
N PHE A 114 -3.64 4.86 -11.31
CA PHE A 114 -2.41 5.65 -11.27
C PHE A 114 -1.70 5.38 -9.94
N TYR A 115 -0.48 4.85 -10.00
CA TYR A 115 0.35 4.57 -8.84
C TYR A 115 1.57 5.50 -8.80
N TYR A 116 2.00 5.89 -7.61
CA TYR A 116 3.38 6.35 -7.41
C TYR A 116 4.22 5.19 -6.87
N GLY A 117 5.48 5.14 -7.29
CA GLY A 117 6.45 4.15 -6.86
C GLY A 117 7.59 4.82 -6.08
N LEU A 118 7.97 4.22 -4.96
CA LEU A 118 9.17 4.60 -4.22
C LEU A 118 10.13 3.43 -4.21
N SER A 119 11.41 3.71 -4.44
CA SER A 119 12.50 2.74 -4.31
C SER A 119 13.42 3.17 -3.17
N ASN A 120 14.12 2.20 -2.57
CA ASN A 120 15.06 2.45 -1.48
C ASN A 120 14.43 3.16 -0.25
N PHE A 121 13.14 2.96 0.01
CA PHE A 121 12.42 3.55 1.14
C PHE A 121 11.90 2.45 2.08
N PHE A 122 12.57 2.28 3.23
CA PHE A 122 12.38 1.12 4.12
C PHE A 122 11.24 1.32 5.14
N GLN A 123 9.97 1.33 4.67
CA GLN A 123 8.80 1.38 5.57
C GLN A 123 8.76 0.21 6.54
N ASN A 124 9.29 -0.95 6.17
CA ASN A 124 9.29 -2.17 6.98
C ASN A 124 10.25 -2.15 8.18
N HIS A 125 11.03 -1.08 8.37
CA HIS A 125 11.93 -0.98 9.52
C HIS A 125 11.14 -0.94 10.84
N ARG A 126 11.47 -1.82 11.80
CA ARG A 126 10.69 -2.00 13.05
C ARG A 126 10.32 -0.70 13.75
N ARG A 127 11.27 0.23 13.93
CA ARG A 127 11.01 1.53 14.60
C ARG A 127 10.07 2.43 13.80
N TYR A 128 10.11 2.35 12.48
CA TYR A 128 9.24 3.13 11.60
C TYR A 128 7.80 2.59 11.68
N VAL A 129 7.62 1.26 11.55
CA VAL A 129 6.30 0.60 11.58
C VAL A 129 5.54 0.86 12.88
N ILE A 130 6.23 0.84 14.02
CA ILE A 130 5.59 1.08 15.32
C ILE A 130 5.33 2.57 15.59
N SER A 131 5.94 3.49 14.83
CA SER A 131 5.88 4.94 15.09
C SER A 131 4.59 5.54 14.54
N LYS A 132 3.49 5.22 15.23
CA LYS A 132 2.14 5.74 15.06
C LYS A 132 1.32 5.47 16.32
N ASP A 133 0.16 6.11 16.42
CA ASP A 133 -0.87 5.78 17.40
C ASP A 133 -2.22 5.51 16.72
N ASP A 134 -2.63 4.24 16.74
CA ASP A 134 -3.89 3.81 16.16
C ASP A 134 -5.12 4.43 16.87
N TYR A 135 -5.04 4.73 18.17
CA TYR A 135 -6.17 5.35 18.87
C TYR A 135 -6.34 6.81 18.44
N GLN A 136 -5.25 7.54 18.25
CA GLN A 136 -5.29 8.90 17.72
C GLN A 136 -5.87 8.92 16.29
N LEU A 137 -5.41 8.01 15.44
CA LEU A 137 -5.89 7.86 14.06
C LEU A 137 -7.37 7.44 13.99
N HIS A 138 -7.87 6.76 15.02
CA HIS A 138 -9.28 6.43 15.18
C HIS A 138 -10.13 7.59 15.74
N GLY A 139 -9.51 8.66 16.26
CA GLY A 139 -10.20 9.85 16.77
C GLY A 139 -10.11 10.07 18.29
N SER A 140 -9.32 9.27 19.01
CA SER A 140 -9.08 9.48 20.45
C SER A 140 -8.29 10.77 20.71
N VAL A 141 -8.64 11.47 21.78
CA VAL A 141 -8.00 12.71 22.25
C VAL A 141 -7.03 12.43 23.42
N GLU A 142 -6.83 11.16 23.76
CA GLU A 142 -5.85 10.77 24.78
C GLU A 142 -4.42 11.13 24.36
N THR A 143 -3.53 11.22 25.33
CA THR A 143 -2.11 11.47 25.05
C THR A 143 -1.57 10.33 24.20
N PRO A 144 -0.97 10.60 23.02
CA PRO A 144 -0.58 9.51 22.13
C PRO A 144 0.46 8.58 22.74
N LYS A 145 0.56 7.35 22.24
CA LYS A 145 1.54 6.36 22.71
C LYS A 145 2.98 6.83 22.56
N ALA A 146 3.85 6.38 23.47
CA ALA A 146 5.30 6.61 23.41
C ALA A 146 5.95 5.97 22.16
N SER A 147 5.25 5.11 21.43
CA SER A 147 5.71 4.59 20.14
C SER A 147 5.88 5.67 19.08
N CYS A 148 5.16 6.80 19.19
CA CYS A 148 5.28 7.94 18.28
C CYS A 148 6.59 8.74 18.43
N GLU A 149 7.42 8.46 19.44
CA GLU A 149 8.69 9.18 19.62
C GLU A 149 9.64 8.99 18.42
N PRO A 150 10.38 10.03 17.99
CA PRO A 150 10.45 11.39 18.58
C PRO A 150 9.33 12.35 18.12
N TYR A 151 8.45 11.90 17.22
CA TYR A 151 7.43 12.74 16.58
C TYR A 151 6.09 12.72 17.32
N ARG A 152 6.16 12.76 18.66
CA ARG A 152 4.98 12.76 19.53
C ARG A 152 4.56 14.17 19.89
N PHE A 153 5.53 15.02 20.20
CA PHE A 153 5.32 16.41 20.58
C PHE A 153 6.23 17.34 19.78
N ASP A 154 5.72 18.54 19.47
CA ASP A 154 6.51 19.66 18.97
C ASP A 154 7.38 20.25 20.11
N PRO A 155 8.50 20.93 19.80
CA PRO A 155 9.27 21.72 20.77
C PRO A 155 8.47 22.57 21.78
N SER A 156 7.27 23.05 21.43
CA SER A 156 6.36 23.82 22.30
C SER A 156 5.51 22.97 23.25
N GLY A 157 5.61 21.62 23.15
CA GLY A 157 4.84 20.67 23.95
C GLY A 157 3.47 20.29 23.37
N LYS A 158 3.10 20.81 22.18
CA LYS A 158 1.86 20.43 21.49
C LYS A 158 1.97 19.06 20.84
N VAL A 159 0.85 18.34 20.78
CA VAL A 159 0.80 16.99 20.18
C VAL A 159 0.77 17.08 18.65
N TYR A 160 1.60 16.29 17.97
CA TYR A 160 1.47 16.11 16.52
C TYR A 160 0.21 15.33 16.17
N ALA A 161 -0.60 15.84 15.24
CA ALA A 161 -1.84 15.21 14.79
C ALA A 161 -1.84 15.04 13.26
N PRO A 162 -1.55 13.85 12.72
CA PRO A 162 -1.21 12.60 13.42
C PRO A 162 0.26 12.53 13.89
N CYS A 163 0.54 11.77 14.94
CA CYS A 163 1.89 11.57 15.47
C CYS A 163 2.65 10.43 14.77
N GLY A 164 3.97 10.46 14.90
CA GLY A 164 4.84 9.36 14.50
C GLY A 164 5.51 9.51 13.13
N ALA A 165 6.52 8.67 12.89
CA ALA A 165 7.41 8.75 11.72
C ALA A 165 6.67 8.45 10.40
N ILE A 166 5.65 7.58 10.44
CA ILE A 166 4.88 7.25 9.24
C ILE A 166 4.15 8.50 8.74
N ALA A 167 3.42 9.18 9.62
CA ALA A 167 2.74 10.43 9.28
C ALA A 167 3.73 11.52 8.88
N MET A 168 4.86 11.64 9.59
CA MET A 168 5.90 12.65 9.31
C MET A 168 6.57 12.48 7.94
N SER A 169 6.48 11.33 7.30
CA SER A 169 7.10 11.09 5.98
C SER A 169 6.08 10.87 4.87
N LEU A 170 4.87 11.43 5.03
CA LEU A 170 3.79 11.31 4.05
C LEU A 170 4.24 11.78 2.65
N PHE A 171 4.05 10.91 1.66
CA PHE A 171 4.25 11.25 0.26
C PHE A 171 3.33 12.40 -0.19
N ASN A 172 3.91 13.36 -0.92
CA ASN A 172 3.32 14.68 -1.08
C ASN A 172 3.58 15.33 -2.45
N ASP A 173 4.16 14.60 -3.41
CA ASP A 173 4.18 15.07 -4.80
C ASP A 173 2.75 15.08 -5.35
N SER A 174 2.47 16.03 -6.26
CA SER A 174 1.19 16.10 -6.95
C SER A 174 1.34 15.87 -8.44
N PHE A 175 0.47 15.02 -9.00
CA PHE A 175 0.49 14.64 -10.40
C PHE A 175 -0.73 15.16 -11.16
N THR A 176 -0.50 15.76 -12.32
CA THR A 176 -1.55 16.12 -13.28
C THR A 176 -1.26 15.46 -14.62
N LEU A 177 -2.14 14.56 -15.05
CA LEU A 177 -2.01 13.82 -16.31
C LEU A 177 -2.76 14.54 -17.44
N THR A 178 -2.10 14.69 -18.58
CA THR A 178 -2.62 15.38 -19.77
C THR A 178 -2.39 14.53 -21.01
N TYR A 179 -3.39 14.40 -21.86
CA TYR A 179 -3.34 13.74 -23.16
C TYR A 179 -3.05 14.75 -24.28
N LEU A 180 -2.02 14.48 -25.08
CA LEU A 180 -1.55 15.35 -26.16
C LEU A 180 -2.01 14.91 -27.56
N GLY A 181 -2.57 13.71 -27.69
CA GLY A 181 -2.99 13.15 -28.98
C GLY A 181 -2.03 12.11 -29.51
N LYS A 182 -2.23 11.64 -30.75
CA LYS A 182 -1.30 10.69 -31.39
C LYS A 182 -0.14 11.46 -32.00
N SER A 183 1.02 10.83 -32.12
CA SER A 183 2.21 11.45 -32.76
C SER A 183 1.91 11.94 -34.19
N SER A 184 1.09 11.19 -34.95
CA SER A 184 0.65 11.56 -36.30
C SER A 184 -0.42 12.66 -36.34
N GLU A 185 -1.20 12.82 -35.27
CA GLU A 185 -2.35 13.73 -35.19
C GLU A 185 -2.40 14.36 -33.78
N PRO A 186 -1.50 15.32 -33.49
CA PRO A 186 -1.47 15.98 -32.20
C PRO A 186 -2.74 16.82 -32.01
N LEU A 187 -3.26 16.83 -30.78
CA LEU A 187 -4.43 17.63 -30.44
C LEU A 187 -4.04 19.11 -30.36
N ALA A 188 -4.81 19.97 -31.02
CA ALA A 188 -4.62 21.43 -30.97
C ALA A 188 -4.72 21.99 -29.53
N LYS A 189 -5.49 21.32 -28.66
CA LYS A 189 -5.57 21.62 -27.23
C LYS A 189 -5.38 20.32 -26.43
N PRO A 190 -4.38 20.26 -25.53
CA PRO A 190 -4.20 19.13 -24.62
C PRO A 190 -5.46 18.89 -23.76
N LEU A 191 -5.86 17.62 -23.60
CA LEU A 191 -6.96 17.24 -22.74
C LEU A 191 -6.44 16.77 -21.38
N GLN A 192 -6.88 17.41 -20.30
CA GLN A 192 -6.59 16.90 -18.96
C GLN A 192 -7.34 15.60 -18.71
N VAL A 193 -6.63 14.57 -18.23
CA VAL A 193 -7.22 13.29 -17.87
C VAL A 193 -7.88 13.44 -16.49
N PRO A 194 -9.20 13.26 -16.37
CA PRO A 194 -9.89 13.37 -15.09
C PRO A 194 -9.47 12.23 -14.17
N MET A 195 -9.10 12.57 -12.93
CA MET A 195 -8.62 11.63 -11.92
C MET A 195 -9.32 11.87 -10.59
N THR A 196 -9.63 10.81 -9.85
CA THR A 196 -10.22 10.88 -8.51
C THR A 196 -9.30 10.29 -7.45
N ASN A 197 -9.28 10.91 -6.28
CA ASN A 197 -8.61 10.41 -5.07
C ASN A 197 -9.56 9.71 -4.09
N LYS A 198 -10.81 9.48 -4.51
CA LYS A 198 -11.82 8.74 -3.75
C LYS A 198 -11.95 7.31 -4.28
N GLY A 199 -12.14 6.36 -3.38
CA GLY A 199 -12.18 4.92 -3.70
C GLY A 199 -10.80 4.28 -3.91
N ILE A 200 -9.73 4.92 -3.45
CA ILE A 200 -8.36 4.39 -3.50
C ILE A 200 -7.98 3.60 -2.25
N ALA A 201 -8.63 3.88 -1.12
CA ALA A 201 -8.43 3.17 0.14
C ALA A 201 -9.39 1.98 0.29
N TRP A 202 -9.03 1.03 1.14
CA TRP A 202 -9.91 -0.09 1.46
C TRP A 202 -11.12 0.39 2.24
N ARG A 203 -12.28 -0.17 1.92
CA ARG A 203 -13.55 0.18 2.59
C ARG A 203 -13.46 0.13 4.12
N THR A 204 -12.80 -0.90 4.66
CA THR A 204 -12.59 -1.04 6.11
C THR A 204 -11.66 0.01 6.70
N ASP A 205 -10.69 0.52 5.93
CA ASP A 205 -9.83 1.61 6.41
C ASP A 205 -10.64 2.91 6.52
N VAL A 206 -11.54 3.18 5.55
CA VAL A 206 -12.40 4.37 5.49
C VAL A 206 -13.53 4.34 6.53
N GLU A 207 -14.23 3.21 6.65
CA GLU A 207 -15.47 3.10 7.45
C GLU A 207 -15.21 2.78 8.93
N GLU A 208 -14.16 2.00 9.24
CA GLU A 208 -14.02 1.38 10.56
C GLU A 208 -12.73 1.77 11.27
N LYS A 209 -11.60 1.78 10.55
CA LYS A 209 -10.29 1.86 11.20
C LYS A 209 -9.87 3.29 11.54
N PHE A 210 -10.05 4.22 10.60
CA PHE A 210 -9.67 5.62 10.77
C PHE A 210 -10.91 6.46 11.05
N GLY A 211 -10.75 7.49 11.89
CA GLY A 211 -11.86 8.28 12.37
C GLY A 211 -11.61 9.78 12.32
N LYS A 212 -12.57 10.52 12.87
CA LYS A 212 -12.53 11.98 12.98
C LYS A 212 -12.51 12.38 14.46
N PRO A 213 -11.39 12.96 14.95
CA PRO A 213 -11.36 13.57 16.28
C PRO A 213 -12.43 14.66 16.46
N PRO A 214 -12.95 14.87 17.69
CA PRO A 214 -13.87 15.97 18.00
C PRO A 214 -13.30 17.34 17.60
N ALA A 215 -14.15 18.27 17.17
CA ALA A 215 -13.72 19.57 16.64
C ALA A 215 -12.86 20.38 17.62
N ASP A 216 -13.15 20.30 18.93
CA ASP A 216 -12.43 21.04 19.96
C ASP A 216 -11.02 20.50 20.23
N SER A 217 -10.75 19.25 19.83
CA SER A 217 -9.45 18.58 20.09
C SER A 217 -8.29 19.19 19.31
N TRP A 218 -8.57 19.81 18.15
CA TRP A 218 -7.53 20.33 17.25
C TRP A 218 -6.77 21.54 17.81
N ALA A 219 -7.36 22.30 18.75
CA ALA A 219 -6.75 23.51 19.31
C ALA A 219 -5.40 23.26 20.01
N ASN A 220 -5.24 22.06 20.60
CA ASN A 220 -4.04 21.65 21.32
C ASN A 220 -3.09 20.77 20.47
N THR A 221 -3.35 20.67 19.17
CA THR A 221 -2.56 19.86 18.24
C THR A 221 -1.80 20.74 17.25
N VAL A 222 -0.79 20.14 16.61
CA VAL A 222 -0.05 20.74 15.52
C VAL A 222 0.11 19.72 14.38
N LYS A 223 0.13 20.20 13.14
CA LYS A 223 0.40 19.34 11.98
C LYS A 223 1.84 18.83 12.02
N PRO A 224 2.14 17.65 11.45
CA PRO A 224 3.52 17.22 11.20
C PRO A 224 4.29 18.29 10.42
N LEU A 225 5.59 18.44 10.68
CA LEU A 225 6.43 19.49 10.10
C LEU A 225 6.45 19.42 8.56
N SER A 226 6.55 18.20 8.02
CA SER A 226 6.55 17.92 6.58
C SER A 226 5.21 18.17 5.89
N TRP A 227 4.11 18.33 6.64
CA TRP A 227 2.80 18.53 6.03
C TRP A 227 2.62 20.00 5.69
N LYS A 228 2.21 20.31 4.45
CA LYS A 228 1.82 21.68 4.06
C LYS A 228 0.56 22.13 4.78
N LYS A 229 -0.47 21.26 4.78
CA LYS A 229 -1.80 21.48 5.37
C LYS A 229 -2.03 20.55 6.55
N SER A 230 -2.77 21.01 7.55
CA SER A 230 -3.25 20.16 8.67
C SER A 230 -4.25 19.11 8.20
N ALA A 231 -4.51 18.10 9.03
CA ALA A 231 -5.45 17.01 8.69
C ALA A 231 -6.86 17.54 8.33
N LEU A 232 -7.34 18.55 9.04
CA LEU A 232 -8.66 19.16 8.79
C LEU A 232 -8.70 19.99 7.49
N GLU A 233 -7.58 20.60 7.12
CA GLU A 233 -7.46 21.35 5.85
C GLU A 233 -7.26 20.43 4.64
N ARG A 234 -6.74 19.22 4.84
CA ARG A 234 -6.66 18.19 3.81
C ARG A 234 -8.03 17.59 3.52
N SER A 235 -8.84 17.41 4.56
CA SER A 235 -10.13 16.72 4.49
C SER A 235 -11.08 17.15 5.61
N SER A 236 -12.33 17.44 5.27
CA SER A 236 -13.40 17.75 6.24
C SER A 236 -13.65 16.64 7.26
N GLY A 237 -13.47 15.39 6.84
CA GLY A 237 -13.55 14.20 7.69
C GLY A 237 -12.27 13.91 8.48
N ALA A 238 -11.26 14.79 8.43
CA ALA A 238 -9.92 14.52 8.95
C ALA A 238 -9.35 13.20 8.39
N TYR A 239 -9.01 12.22 9.24
CA TYR A 239 -8.31 11.01 8.80
C TYR A 239 -9.20 10.07 7.99
N SER A 240 -10.47 9.89 8.36
CA SER A 240 -11.35 8.89 7.73
C SER A 240 -11.65 9.17 6.25
N GLU A 241 -11.71 10.45 5.86
CA GLU A 241 -11.99 10.86 4.48
C GLU A 241 -10.73 11.14 3.64
N ASP A 242 -9.56 11.20 4.26
CA ASP A 242 -8.27 11.44 3.58
C ASP A 242 -7.66 10.11 3.11
N GLU A 243 -8.20 9.58 2.01
CA GLU A 243 -7.81 8.26 1.50
C GLU A 243 -6.33 8.17 1.09
N GLU A 244 -5.69 9.29 0.73
CA GLU A 244 -4.25 9.32 0.45
C GLU A 244 -3.43 9.02 1.71
N LEU A 245 -3.82 9.61 2.84
CA LEU A 245 -3.26 9.29 4.15
C LEU A 245 -3.50 7.82 4.47
N LEU A 246 -4.70 7.29 4.25
CA LEU A 246 -5.02 5.89 4.54
C LEU A 246 -4.13 4.92 3.75
N VAL A 247 -3.93 5.18 2.45
CA VAL A 247 -3.04 4.40 1.59
C VAL A 247 -1.59 4.50 2.07
N TRP A 248 -1.15 5.67 2.51
CA TRP A 248 0.20 5.86 3.05
C TRP A 248 0.43 5.10 4.36
N MET A 249 -0.52 5.20 5.30
CA MET A 249 -0.45 4.58 6.63
C MET A 249 -0.42 3.05 6.58
N ARG A 250 -0.78 2.43 5.44
CA ARG A 250 -0.53 1.02 5.17
C ARG A 250 0.92 0.78 4.78
N VAL A 251 1.75 0.46 5.76
CA VAL A 251 3.18 0.17 5.60
C VAL A 251 3.42 -0.93 4.54
N SER A 252 4.33 -0.65 3.60
CA SER A 252 4.80 -1.60 2.60
C SER A 252 5.82 -2.60 3.18
N ALA A 253 5.77 -3.86 2.74
CA ALA A 253 6.65 -4.92 3.22
C ALA A 253 8.08 -4.89 2.63
N LEU A 254 8.24 -4.26 1.46
CA LEU A 254 9.49 -4.19 0.69
C LEU A 254 9.97 -2.75 0.56
N PRO A 255 11.29 -2.51 0.36
CA PRO A 255 11.85 -1.16 0.19
C PRO A 255 11.51 -0.51 -1.15
N THR A 256 11.15 -1.32 -2.14
CA THR A 256 10.59 -0.86 -3.41
C THR A 256 9.11 -1.24 -3.43
N PHE A 257 8.25 -0.25 -3.51
CA PHE A 257 6.81 -0.45 -3.47
C PHE A 257 6.09 0.61 -4.29
N ARG A 258 4.84 0.31 -4.64
CA ARG A 258 3.91 1.25 -5.26
C ARG A 258 2.67 1.42 -4.39
N LYS A 259 2.08 2.61 -4.43
CA LYS A 259 0.86 2.97 -3.70
C LYS A 259 -0.11 3.63 -4.66
N LEU A 260 -1.39 3.28 -4.52
CA LEU A 260 -2.44 3.81 -5.38
C LEU A 260 -2.63 5.29 -5.08
N TYR A 261 -2.50 6.14 -6.09
CA TYR A 261 -2.65 7.58 -5.97
C TYR A 261 -4.02 8.03 -6.44
N ARG A 262 -4.42 7.62 -7.64
CA ARG A 262 -5.69 8.02 -8.27
C ARG A 262 -6.31 6.88 -9.07
N LEU A 263 -7.62 6.95 -9.22
CA LEU A 263 -8.35 6.23 -10.24
C LEU A 263 -8.62 7.18 -11.42
N ILE A 264 -8.45 6.70 -12.64
CA ILE A 264 -8.87 7.47 -13.82
C ILE A 264 -10.39 7.47 -13.88
N THR A 265 -10.98 8.66 -14.02
CA THR A 265 -12.42 8.82 -14.16
C THR A 265 -12.79 8.75 -15.64
N HIS A 266 -13.51 7.70 -16.01
CA HIS A 266 -13.85 7.40 -17.40
C HIS A 266 -15.02 8.25 -17.91
N VAL A 267 -14.69 9.45 -18.40
CA VAL A 267 -15.65 10.42 -18.98
C VAL A 267 -15.16 10.96 -20.32
N ASN A 268 -16.08 11.38 -21.18
CA ASN A 268 -15.79 12.00 -22.48
C ASN A 268 -14.84 11.13 -23.33
N ALA A 269 -13.70 11.70 -23.76
CA ALA A 269 -12.69 11.02 -24.57
C ALA A 269 -12.03 9.81 -23.88
N PHE A 270 -12.22 9.65 -22.56
CA PHE A 270 -11.64 8.58 -21.74
C PHE A 270 -12.68 7.56 -21.27
N SER A 271 -13.88 7.54 -21.86
CA SER A 271 -15.01 6.69 -21.42
C SER A 271 -14.73 5.19 -21.45
N ASN A 272 -13.94 4.71 -22.42
CA ASN A 272 -13.62 3.29 -22.58
C ASN A 272 -12.22 2.92 -22.05
N GLY A 273 -11.50 3.88 -21.47
CA GLY A 273 -10.09 3.70 -21.11
C GLY A 273 -9.21 4.90 -21.45
N LEU A 274 -7.91 4.67 -21.52
CA LEU A 274 -6.96 5.65 -22.04
C LEU A 274 -6.62 5.32 -23.50
N PRO A 275 -6.89 6.22 -24.46
CA PRO A 275 -6.50 6.00 -25.85
C PRO A 275 -4.97 5.95 -26.01
N ALA A 276 -4.51 5.20 -27.02
CA ALA A 276 -3.12 5.21 -27.45
C ALA A 276 -2.70 6.61 -27.92
N GLY A 277 -1.47 7.01 -27.60
CA GLY A 277 -0.91 8.31 -27.96
C GLY A 277 0.01 8.87 -26.88
N ILE A 278 0.37 10.14 -27.03
CA ILE A 278 1.32 10.83 -26.17
C ILE A 278 0.60 11.46 -24.98
N TYR A 279 1.14 11.21 -23.80
CA TYR A 279 0.71 11.78 -22.53
C TYR A 279 1.85 12.57 -21.91
N SER A 280 1.46 13.51 -21.06
CA SER A 280 2.35 14.31 -20.24
C SER A 280 1.88 14.27 -18.79
N VAL A 281 2.81 14.01 -17.88
CA VAL A 281 2.61 14.20 -16.44
C VAL A 281 3.29 15.47 -16.02
N ASN A 282 2.51 16.43 -15.52
CA ASN A 282 3.05 17.57 -14.78
C ASN A 282 3.15 17.16 -13.31
N ILE A 283 4.35 17.29 -12.75
CA ILE A 283 4.70 16.83 -11.41
C ILE A 283 5.09 18.06 -10.59
N GLU A 284 4.38 18.27 -9.50
CA GLU A 284 4.77 19.21 -8.45
C GLU A 284 5.64 18.45 -7.45
N TYR A 285 6.95 18.47 -7.69
CA TYR A 285 7.95 17.74 -6.92
C TYR A 285 8.20 18.42 -5.58
N CYS A 286 8.00 17.68 -4.51
CA CYS A 286 8.13 18.14 -3.14
C CYS A 286 8.79 17.05 -2.28
N GLU A 287 9.90 17.33 -1.61
CA GLU A 287 10.51 16.42 -0.62
C GLU A 287 10.47 17.13 0.75
N TYR A 288 9.86 16.50 1.76
CA TYR A 288 9.77 17.03 3.13
C TYR A 288 10.07 15.97 4.19
#